data_AF-A0A3M1FM01-F1
#
_entry.id   AF-A0A3M1FM01-F1
#
_cell.length_a   1.000
_cell.length_b   1.000
_cell.length_c   1.000
_cell.angle_alpha   90.00
_cell.angle_beta   90.00
_cell.angle_gamma   90.00
#
_symmetry.space_group_name_H-M   'P 1'
#
loop_
_entity.id
_entity.type
_entity.pdbx_description
1 polymer ?
#
loop_
_entity_poly.entity_id
_entity_poly.type
_entity_poly.pdbx_seq_one_letter_code
_entity_poly.pdbx_strand_id
1 'polypeptide(L)'
;NTSYDAAKITPSSKAFDFEAGFGSAGNIIADLQSVFAQVRGLGGFTLTSQENAKYAVELIDANIQRIAELRGKIGASMSRLEKALAVIRAQAEEETAAQGRIENADIAFETANLLRREISQQAAVAVLAQANIQPSLVLTLL
;
A
#
# COMPACT_ATOMS: atom_id res chain seq x y z
N ASN A 1 25.50 -14.79 -9.89
CA ASN A 1 24.60 -15.23 -8.80
C ASN A 1 24.16 -14.07 -7.90
N THR A 2 24.16 -12.83 -8.40
CA THR A 2 23.82 -11.62 -7.64
C THR A 2 22.82 -10.77 -8.42
N SER A 3 21.83 -11.42 -9.04
CA SER A 3 20.81 -10.74 -9.84
C SER A 3 19.43 -11.19 -9.40
N TYR A 4 18.52 -10.23 -9.25
CA TYR A 4 17.10 -10.46 -9.13
C TYR A 4 16.41 -9.71 -10.27
N ASP A 5 15.59 -10.40 -11.06
CA ASP A 5 14.81 -9.83 -12.17
C ASP A 5 15.60 -8.84 -13.05
N ALA A 6 16.69 -9.32 -13.64
CA ALA A 6 17.67 -8.56 -14.44
C ALA A 6 18.46 -7.45 -13.73
N ALA A 7 18.01 -6.97 -12.56
CA ALA A 7 18.76 -6.03 -11.72
C ALA A 7 19.93 -6.76 -11.05
N LYS A 8 21.15 -6.37 -11.43
CA LYS A 8 22.36 -6.84 -10.76
C LYS A 8 22.50 -6.12 -9.43
N ILE A 9 22.54 -6.87 -8.33
CA ILE A 9 22.91 -6.41 -7.00
C ILE A 9 24.43 -6.54 -6.87
N THR A 10 25.14 -5.56 -7.43
CA THR A 10 26.59 -5.40 -7.33
C THR A 10 26.97 -4.27 -6.36
N PRO A 11 28.25 -4.19 -5.93
CA PRO A 11 28.75 -3.08 -5.11
C PRO A 11 28.58 -1.68 -5.72
N SER A 12 28.35 -1.61 -7.03
CA SER A 12 28.06 -0.40 -7.80
C SER A 12 26.56 -0.16 -8.04
N SER A 13 25.68 -0.97 -7.44
CA SER A 13 24.23 -0.79 -7.61
C SER A 13 23.80 0.52 -6.98
N LYS A 14 22.95 1.26 -7.69
CA LYS A 14 22.27 2.43 -7.12
C LYS A 14 21.33 1.99 -6.00
N ALA A 15 20.90 2.96 -5.19
CA ALA A 15 19.84 2.74 -4.21
C ALA A 15 18.59 2.17 -4.91
N PHE A 16 17.92 1.23 -4.25
CA PHE A 16 16.61 0.75 -4.66
C PHE A 16 15.56 1.61 -3.99
N ASP A 17 14.78 2.33 -4.79
CA ASP A 17 13.67 3.15 -4.31
C ASP A 17 12.38 2.34 -4.39
N PHE A 18 11.79 2.06 -3.23
CA PHE A 18 10.50 1.41 -3.13
C PHE A 18 9.43 2.45 -2.84
N GLU A 19 8.44 2.55 -3.72
CA GLU A 19 7.27 3.39 -3.47
C GLU A 19 6.37 2.72 -2.43
N ALA A 20 6.25 3.35 -1.27
CA ALA A 20 5.56 2.80 -0.11
C ALA A 20 4.45 3.75 0.41
N GLY A 21 3.98 4.65 -0.44
CA GLY A 21 2.91 5.61 -0.14
C GLY A 21 2.62 6.51 -1.32
N PHE A 22 1.66 7.41 -1.17
CA PHE A 22 1.27 8.35 -2.23
C PHE A 22 2.26 9.52 -2.31
N GLY A 23 2.98 9.61 -3.43
CA GLY A 23 3.93 10.69 -3.72
C GLY A 23 5.34 10.47 -3.19
N SER A 24 6.29 11.30 -3.65
CA SER A 24 7.73 11.09 -3.48
C SER A 24 8.26 11.12 -2.04
N ALA A 25 7.46 11.59 -1.07
CA ALA A 25 7.84 11.65 0.34
C ALA A 25 7.69 10.31 1.08
N GLY A 26 6.96 9.33 0.50
CA GLY A 26 6.71 8.02 1.10
C GLY A 26 7.74 6.94 0.73
N ASN A 27 8.73 7.25 -0.11
CA ASN A 27 9.62 6.24 -0.65
C ASN A 27 10.56 5.66 0.41
N ILE A 28 10.68 4.34 0.43
CA ILE A 28 11.67 3.63 1.22
C ILE A 28 12.88 3.40 0.34
N ILE A 29 13.95 4.14 0.63
CA ILE A 29 15.24 4.04 -0.06
C ILE A 29 16.08 2.98 0.62
N ALA A 30 16.39 1.90 -0.09
CA ALA A 30 17.41 0.94 0.30
C ALA A 30 18.74 1.34 -0.37
N ASP A 31 19.53 2.17 0.31
CA ASP A 31 20.87 2.54 -0.16
C ASP A 31 21.83 1.36 0.03
N LEU A 32 22.11 0.65 -1.06
CA LEU A 32 23.09 -0.43 -1.09
C LEU A 32 24.48 0.06 -1.54
N GLN A 33 24.54 1.22 -2.21
CA GLN A 33 25.79 1.73 -2.80
C GLN A 33 26.77 2.18 -1.71
N SER A 34 26.30 3.00 -0.77
CA SER A 34 27.15 3.47 0.35
C SER A 34 27.60 2.32 1.24
N VAL A 35 26.83 1.24 1.28
CA VAL A 35 27.06 0.10 2.16
C VAL A 35 28.03 -0.91 1.54
N PHE A 36 27.91 -1.19 0.25
CA PHE A 36 28.89 -2.02 -0.44
C PHE A 36 30.23 -1.30 -0.67
N ALA A 37 30.24 0.04 -0.81
CA ALA A 37 31.48 0.80 -0.86
C ALA A 37 32.33 0.67 0.42
N GLN A 38 31.71 0.31 1.55
CA GLN A 38 32.42 0.06 2.81
C GLN A 38 33.16 -1.28 2.81
N VAL A 39 32.69 -2.27 2.04
CA VAL A 39 33.35 -3.58 1.88
C VAL A 39 34.46 -3.44 0.84
N ARG A 40 35.68 -3.13 1.29
CA ARG A 40 36.85 -3.19 0.41
C ARG A 40 37.16 -4.66 0.14
N GLY A 41 37.42 -5.01 -1.12
CA GLY A 41 37.90 -6.36 -1.44
C GLY A 41 39.12 -6.71 -0.60
N LEU A 42 39.26 -8.00 -0.25
CA LEU A 42 40.32 -8.54 0.62
C LEU A 42 41.76 -8.33 0.10
N GLY A 43 41.98 -7.53 -0.96
CA GLY A 43 43.26 -7.09 -1.50
C GLY A 43 44.41 -8.06 -1.24
N GLY A 44 44.70 -8.94 -2.20
CA GLY A 44 45.54 -10.14 -2.02
C GLY A 44 46.58 -10.08 -0.90
N PHE A 45 46.44 -10.97 0.09
CA PHE A 45 47.39 -11.17 1.17
C PHE A 45 48.14 -12.49 0.97
N THR A 46 49.32 -12.62 1.59
CA THR A 46 50.09 -13.87 1.58
C THR A 46 50.15 -14.45 2.99
N LEU A 47 50.35 -15.76 3.11
CA LEU A 47 50.46 -16.46 4.41
C LEU A 47 51.89 -16.97 4.66
N THR A 48 52.87 -16.41 3.94
CA THR A 48 54.25 -16.89 3.93
C THR A 48 55.08 -16.42 5.13
N SER A 49 54.59 -15.44 5.90
CA SER A 49 55.22 -14.97 7.14
C SER A 49 54.18 -14.83 8.26
N GLN A 50 54.65 -14.87 9.50
CA GLN A 50 53.79 -14.66 10.68
C GLN A 50 53.13 -13.27 10.66
N GLU A 51 53.85 -12.26 10.18
CA GLU A 51 53.34 -10.89 10.06
C GLU A 51 52.24 -10.80 9.00
N ASN A 52 52.44 -11.39 7.83
CA ASN A 52 51.44 -11.39 6.76
C ASN A 52 50.20 -12.20 7.14
N ALA A 53 50.36 -13.27 7.92
CA ALA A 53 49.25 -14.05 8.47
C ALA A 53 48.43 -13.25 9.49
N LYS A 54 49.07 -12.47 10.38
CA LYS A 54 48.36 -11.59 11.32
C LYS A 54 47.57 -10.50 10.58
N TYR A 55 48.20 -9.86 9.60
CA TYR A 55 47.54 -8.87 8.75
C TYR A 55 46.33 -9.45 8.00
N ALA A 56 46.45 -10.67 7.48
CA ALA A 56 45.35 -11.36 6.82
C ALA A 56 44.15 -11.58 7.76
N VAL A 57 44.39 -11.98 9.01
CA VAL A 57 43.33 -12.16 10.01
C VAL A 57 42.64 -10.85 10.34
N GLU A 58 43.40 -9.79 10.60
CA GLU A 58 42.84 -8.45 10.88
C GLU A 58 41.99 -7.94 9.71
N LEU A 59 42.45 -8.16 8.48
CA LEU A 59 41.72 -7.77 7.28
C LEU A 59 40.42 -8.57 7.11
N ILE A 60 40.44 -9.87 7.42
CA ILE A 60 39.24 -10.72 7.38
C ILE A 60 38.24 -10.28 8.45
N ASP A 61 38.68 -10.07 9.69
CA ASP A 61 37.81 -9.63 10.79
C ASP A 61 37.15 -8.29 10.48
N ALA A 62 37.93 -7.34 9.96
CA ALA A 62 37.42 -6.03 9.57
C ALA A 62 36.42 -6.11 8.40
N ASN A 63 36.51 -7.13 7.54
CA ASN A 63 35.54 -7.38 6.47
C ASN A 63 34.29 -8.10 6.99
N ILE A 64 34.42 -9.03 7.92
CA ILE A 64 33.28 -9.70 8.58
C ILE A 64 32.41 -8.67 9.29
N GLN A 65 33.01 -7.75 10.04
CA GLN A 65 32.29 -6.68 10.73
C GLN A 65 31.49 -5.81 9.73
N ARG A 66 32.11 -5.42 8.62
CA ARG A 66 31.42 -4.66 7.56
C ARG A 66 30.27 -5.43 6.92
N ILE A 67 30.43 -6.73 6.69
CA ILE A 67 29.34 -7.58 6.17
C ILE A 67 28.18 -7.64 7.19
N ALA A 68 28.48 -7.71 8.49
CA ALA A 68 27.46 -7.69 9.53
C ALA A 68 26.70 -6.34 9.54
N GLU A 69 27.40 -5.22 9.42
CA GLU A 69 26.79 -3.89 9.28
C GLU A 69 25.91 -3.79 8.03
N LEU A 70 26.38 -4.32 6.89
CA LEU A 70 25.60 -4.39 5.65
C LEU A 70 24.30 -5.17 5.84
N ARG A 71 24.38 -6.35 6.46
CA ARG A 71 23.18 -7.14 6.78
C ARG A 71 22.24 -6.39 7.71
N GLY A 72 22.76 -5.65 8.69
CA GLY A 72 21.96 -4.82 9.58
C GLY A 72 21.18 -3.72 8.84
N LYS A 73 21.83 -3.00 7.92
CA LYS A 73 21.18 -1.94 7.12
C LYS A 73 20.12 -2.48 6.16
N ILE A 74 20.40 -3.63 5.53
CA ILE A 74 19.41 -4.33 4.70
C ILE A 74 18.21 -4.76 5.55
N GLY A 75 18.46 -5.36 6.71
CA GLY A 75 17.42 -5.77 7.65
C GLY A 75 16.55 -4.60 8.12
N ALA A 76 17.16 -3.45 8.44
CA ALA A 76 16.42 -2.25 8.80
C ALA A 76 15.50 -1.75 7.67
N SER A 77 15.98 -1.81 6.43
CA SER A 77 15.18 -1.45 5.24
C SER A 77 14.03 -2.44 5.03
N MET A 78 14.27 -3.75 5.21
CA MET A 78 13.23 -4.79 5.17
C MET A 78 12.16 -4.55 6.23
N SER A 79 12.54 -4.27 7.48
CA SER A 79 11.57 -3.97 8.55
C SER A 79 10.73 -2.71 8.26
N ARG A 80 11.32 -1.71 7.59
CA ARG A 80 10.54 -0.53 7.14
C ARG A 80 9.55 -0.90 6.04
N LEU A 81 9.96 -1.73 5.07
CA LEU A 81 9.08 -2.23 4.01
C LEU A 81 7.91 -3.06 4.56
N GLU A 82 8.18 -3.96 5.50
CA GLU A 82 7.15 -4.76 6.17
C GLU A 82 6.13 -3.90 6.92
N LYS A 83 6.60 -2.88 7.64
CA LYS A 83 5.72 -1.91 8.33
C LYS A 83 4.91 -1.09 7.36
N ALA A 84 5.53 -0.57 6.30
CA ALA A 84 4.80 0.20 5.30
C ALA A 84 3.75 -0.66 4.58
N LEU A 85 4.06 -1.91 4.25
CA LEU A 85 3.08 -2.86 3.71
C LEU A 85 1.88 -3.05 4.64
N ALA A 86 2.11 -3.19 5.95
CA ALA A 86 1.03 -3.30 6.93
C ALA A 86 0.15 -2.03 6.97
N VAL A 87 0.76 -0.85 6.94
CA VAL A 87 0.04 0.43 6.89
C VAL A 87 -0.79 0.57 5.61
N ILE A 88 -0.20 0.28 4.44
CA ILE A 88 -0.88 0.38 3.14
C ILE A 88 -2.08 -0.58 3.07
N ARG A 89 -1.94 -1.81 3.62
CA ARG A 89 -3.05 -2.76 3.67
C ARG A 89 -4.21 -2.25 4.53
N ALA A 90 -3.90 -1.72 5.72
CA ALA A 90 -4.92 -1.13 6.58
C ALA A 90 -5.61 0.06 5.89
N GLN A 91 -4.84 0.95 5.24
CA GLN A 91 -5.40 2.07 4.47
C GLN A 91 -6.30 1.60 3.32
N ALA A 92 -5.90 0.56 2.59
CA ALA A 92 -6.71 -0.01 1.52
C ALA A 92 -8.04 -0.59 2.04
N GLU A 93 -8.02 -1.26 3.20
CA GLU A 93 -9.23 -1.75 3.87
C GLU A 93 -10.15 -0.61 4.32
N GLU A 94 -9.58 0.46 4.89
CA GLU A 94 -10.32 1.65 5.31
C GLU A 94 -10.96 2.40 4.14
N GLU A 95 -10.22 2.58 3.03
CA GLU A 95 -10.71 3.17 1.78
C GLU A 95 -11.87 2.35 1.19
N THR A 96 -11.70 1.02 1.10
CA THR A 96 -12.75 0.12 0.61
C THR A 96 -14.01 0.21 1.48
N ALA A 97 -13.84 0.27 2.80
CA ALA A 97 -14.96 0.43 3.73
C ALA A 97 -15.63 1.81 3.61
N ALA A 98 -14.85 2.87 3.40
CA ALA A 98 -15.39 4.22 3.18
C ALA A 98 -16.18 4.30 1.87
N GLN A 99 -15.64 3.76 0.78
CA GLN A 99 -16.33 3.66 -0.51
C GLN A 99 -17.65 2.91 -0.37
N GLY A 100 -17.66 1.75 0.30
CA GLY A 100 -18.89 0.99 0.52
C GLY A 100 -19.93 1.74 1.36
N ARG A 101 -19.51 2.57 2.33
CA ARG A 101 -20.45 3.44 3.08
C ARG A 101 -21.07 4.52 2.21
N ILE A 102 -20.29 5.12 1.32
CA ILE A 102 -20.78 6.14 0.37
C ILE A 102 -21.77 5.51 -0.60
N GLU A 103 -21.40 4.38 -1.21
CA GLU A 103 -22.27 3.65 -2.15
C GLU A 103 -23.58 3.22 -1.48
N ASN A 104 -23.53 2.67 -0.26
CA ASN A 104 -24.73 2.29 0.48
C ASN A 104 -25.63 3.50 0.82
N ALA A 105 -25.05 4.66 1.14
CA ALA A 105 -25.81 5.89 1.40
C ALA A 105 -26.50 6.40 0.13
N ASP A 106 -25.80 6.36 -1.01
CA ASP A 106 -26.34 6.77 -2.31
C ASP A 106 -27.46 5.83 -2.78
N ILE A 107 -27.28 4.50 -2.63
CA ILE A 107 -28.31 3.51 -2.93
C ILE A 107 -29.54 3.73 -2.04
N ALA A 108 -29.35 3.96 -0.74
CA ALA A 108 -30.44 4.23 0.18
C ALA A 108 -31.22 5.49 -0.21
N PHE A 109 -30.53 6.55 -0.62
CA PHE A 109 -31.16 7.79 -1.09
C PHE A 109 -31.96 7.60 -2.38
N GLU A 110 -31.39 6.92 -3.38
CA GLU A 110 -32.10 6.67 -4.64
C GLU A 110 -33.30 5.75 -4.44
N THR A 111 -33.17 4.73 -3.58
CA THR A 111 -34.27 3.82 -3.24
C THR A 111 -35.40 4.56 -2.54
N ALA A 112 -35.10 5.48 -1.61
CA ALA A 112 -36.10 6.30 -0.95
C ALA A 112 -36.83 7.23 -1.95
N ASN A 113 -36.10 7.79 -2.92
CA ASN A 113 -36.70 8.60 -3.98
C ASN A 113 -37.58 7.78 -4.92
N LEU A 114 -37.14 6.57 -5.29
CA LEU A 114 -37.93 5.64 -6.09
C LEU A 114 -39.25 5.29 -5.37
N LEU A 115 -39.17 4.87 -4.11
CA LEU A 115 -40.35 4.58 -3.27
C LEU A 115 -41.27 5.80 -3.13
N ARG A 116 -40.71 7.00 -2.93
CA ARG A 116 -41.50 8.24 -2.87
C ARG A 116 -42.26 8.48 -4.17
N ARG A 117 -41.63 8.24 -5.32
CA ARG A 117 -42.28 8.37 -6.65
C ARG A 117 -43.38 7.34 -6.82
N GLU A 118 -43.15 6.09 -6.44
CA GLU A 118 -44.17 5.02 -6.50
C GLU A 118 -45.38 5.31 -5.60
N ILE A 119 -45.14 5.71 -4.35
CA ILE A 119 -46.22 6.10 -3.42
C ILE A 119 -47.00 7.30 -3.97
N SER A 120 -46.31 8.29 -4.53
CA SER A 120 -46.97 9.46 -5.14
C SER A 120 -47.85 9.07 -6.33
N GLN A 121 -47.40 8.13 -7.15
CA GLN A 121 -48.20 7.60 -8.27
C GLN A 121 -49.42 6.83 -7.78
N GLN A 122 -49.26 5.94 -6.79
CA GLN A 122 -50.39 5.20 -6.20
C GLN A 122 -51.40 6.13 -5.51
N ALA A 123 -50.92 7.16 -4.80
CA ALA A 123 -51.76 8.18 -4.20
C ALA A 123 -52.51 9.00 -5.26
N ALA A 124 -51.86 9.38 -6.36
CA ALA A 124 -52.52 10.07 -7.47
C ALA A 124 -53.64 9.23 -8.09
N VAL A 125 -53.42 7.92 -8.29
CA VAL A 125 -54.46 7.00 -8.78
C VAL A 125 -55.62 6.87 -7.77
N ALA A 126 -55.31 6.72 -6.48
CA ALA A 126 -56.35 6.63 -5.43
C ALA A 126 -57.15 7.93 -5.29
N VAL A 127 -56.50 9.10 -5.39
CA VAL A 127 -57.17 10.41 -5.38
C VAL A 127 -58.04 10.59 -6.62
N LEU A 128 -57.58 10.18 -7.80
CA LEU A 128 -58.39 10.19 -9.02
C LEU A 128 -59.60 9.26 -8.91
N ALA A 129 -59.44 8.07 -8.33
CA ALA A 129 -60.54 7.15 -8.06
C ALA A 129 -61.55 7.76 -7.08
N GLN A 130 -61.09 8.38 -5.98
CA GLN A 130 -61.95 9.04 -4.99
C GLN A 130 -62.67 10.27 -5.58
N ALA A 131 -61.98 11.06 -6.40
CA ALA A 131 -62.55 12.23 -7.08
C ALA A 131 -63.60 11.83 -8.13
N ASN A 132 -63.51 10.64 -8.74
CA ASN A 132 -64.54 10.12 -9.65
C ASN A 132 -65.81 9.61 -8.95
N ILE A 133 -65.75 9.30 -7.65
CA ILE A 133 -66.90 8.78 -6.87
C ILE A 133 -67.66 9.92 -6.17
N GLN A 134 -67.02 11.07 -5.93
CA GLN A 134 -67.70 12.25 -5.35
C GLN A 134 -68.85 12.82 -6.20
N PRO A 135 -68.76 12.95 -7.53
CA PRO A 135 -69.84 13.49 -8.36
C PRO A 135 -71.12 12.64 -8.34
N SER A 136 -71.01 11.31 -8.24
CA SER A 136 -72.14 10.39 -8.25
C SER A 136 -72.95 10.39 -6.94
N LEU A 137 -72.31 10.73 -5.81
CA LEU A 137 -72.98 10.96 -4.52
C LEU A 137 -73.84 12.23 -4.50
N VAL A 138 -73.44 13.27 -5.25
CA VAL A 138 -74.24 14.51 -5.36
C VAL A 138 -75.50 14.29 -6.19
N LEU A 139 -75.45 13.43 -7.22
CA LEU A 139 -76.61 13.06 -8.03
C LEU A 139 -77.65 12.20 -7.28
N THR A 140 -77.30 11.64 -6.12
CA THR A 140 -78.25 10.90 -5.26
C THR A 140 -78.92 11.79 -4.20
N LEU A 141 -78.44 13.02 -4.03
CA LEU A 141 -78.97 14.01 -3.07
C LEU A 141 -79.86 15.09 -3.73
N LEU A 142 -80.18 14.92 -5.01
CA LEU A 142 -81.17 15.67 -5.80
C LEU A 142 -82.37 14.77 -6.10
#